data_AF-W7TJ54-F1
#
_entry.id   AF-W7TJ54-F1
#
_cell.length_a   1.000
_cell.length_b   1.000
_cell.length_c   1.000
_cell.angle_alpha   90.00
_cell.angle_beta   90.00
_cell.angle_gamma   90.00
#
_symmetry.space_group_name_H-M   'P 1'
#
loop_
_entity.id
_entity.type
_entity.pdbx_description
1 polymer ?
#
loop_
_entity_poly.entity_id
_entity_poly.type
_entity_poly.pdbx_seq_one_letter_code
_entity_poly.pdbx_strand_id
1 'polypeptide(L)'
;MRRVASLIKAYGLVCFILAVLSTVLVFVLLFSTYQPSRPPGYGRRGGLTGAGTKRPYTLLLDVIEDSWLAHHNGPLNTSSDVLRPSSSGNGTFRLSYVGVLARHGARYPTARKLKLSKAAAKWICDITDGQHSQEGRWKEAQDWCTWMLASLDGVQGGGLNSFGEWEQREFGREIAKTYFPSSSTSSSSPGPCSPASASSLPASTCPTLPPLPTVSVSVTAKARTKQSCRAFWDGVYETVSPSSFDAQQVPPPSSADAPISAGLCDAAEAEAEGLLRPYTTCLRVQRHRKAVVDGLYDPRTIKAARRALLENLDHPSLPHSSVPSDDIVLGVFYACQAAFTLVDPSPSSQEQTPPDQPFPPPSRPDLACSLLSSSSFPLPSPLEALEATEDTENYQTRGFGPASSKEVMAPFLRHLTQRMEKRGGGAEAQRPLMIDLFFAHDSTVLPVVALLDLVRLGPHPHGAARLCPFSSRLTVERWERTSEEDGEAGDEDKEASLERRSQSLIEHKLAAIQDRQGVIKNRQASDRIVLRYNGLLLKTIEGGLAEWKEVYADALLVRHEEVCNVPASQLYPSPNEVEEDL
;
A
#
# COMPACT_ATOMS: atom_id res chain seq x y z
N MET A 1 -2.14 -77.29 17.94
CA MET A 1 -2.90 -76.03 18.17
C MET A 1 -2.20 -75.03 19.09
N ARG A 2 -1.98 -75.30 20.39
CA ARG A 2 -1.34 -74.32 21.31
C ARG A 2 0.06 -73.84 20.88
N ARG A 3 0.93 -74.75 20.39
CA ARG A 3 2.25 -74.39 19.86
C ARG A 3 2.19 -73.51 18.61
N VAL A 4 1.20 -73.75 17.74
CA VAL A 4 0.98 -72.95 16.52
C VAL A 4 0.50 -71.54 16.88
N ALA A 5 -0.41 -71.41 17.86
CA ALA A 5 -0.87 -70.11 18.34
C ALA A 5 0.26 -69.28 18.99
N SER A 6 1.19 -69.94 19.71
CA SER A 6 2.38 -69.28 20.26
C SER A 6 3.33 -68.80 19.16
N LEU A 7 3.48 -69.58 18.09
CA LEU A 7 4.32 -69.21 16.96
C LEU A 7 3.76 -68.02 16.18
N ILE A 8 2.44 -67.98 15.97
CA ILE A 8 1.76 -66.86 15.31
C ILE A 8 1.91 -65.57 16.13
N LYS A 9 1.79 -65.64 17.46
CA LYS A 9 1.99 -64.47 18.33
C LYS A 9 3.43 -63.97 18.32
N ALA A 10 4.40 -64.88 18.34
CA ALA A 10 5.82 -64.51 18.24
C ALA A 10 6.13 -63.86 16.88
N TYR A 11 5.58 -64.41 15.79
CA TYR A 11 5.77 -63.86 14.45
C TYR A 11 5.12 -62.48 14.30
N GLY A 12 3.91 -62.30 14.84
CA GLY A 12 3.23 -61.00 14.86
C GLY A 12 4.01 -59.93 15.64
N LEU A 13 4.60 -60.31 16.78
CA LEU A 13 5.45 -59.40 17.57
C LEU A 13 6.71 -59.00 16.81
N VAL A 14 7.37 -59.94 16.13
CA VAL A 14 8.56 -59.67 15.32
C VAL A 14 8.21 -58.75 14.14
N CYS A 15 7.11 -59.00 13.43
CA CYS A 15 6.65 -58.12 12.34
C CYS A 15 6.33 -56.70 12.83
N PHE A 16 5.71 -56.58 14.02
CA PHE A 16 5.42 -55.28 14.62
C PHE A 16 6.70 -54.51 14.97
N ILE A 17 7.69 -55.16 15.59
CA ILE A 17 8.99 -54.55 15.91
C ILE A 17 9.71 -54.09 14.64
N LEU A 18 9.72 -54.92 13.59
CA LEU A 18 10.34 -54.56 12.31
C LEU A 18 9.64 -53.37 11.64
N ALA A 19 8.30 -53.27 11.72
CA ALA A 19 7.56 -52.14 11.18
C ALA A 19 7.89 -50.83 11.93
N VAL A 20 7.98 -50.88 13.25
CA VAL A 20 8.38 -49.72 14.07
C VAL A 20 9.82 -49.30 13.74
N LEU A 21 10.76 -50.25 13.67
CA LEU A 21 12.16 -49.96 13.33
C LEU A 21 12.30 -49.38 11.92
N SER A 22 11.56 -49.91 10.94
CA SER A 22 11.51 -49.36 9.58
C SER A 22 10.99 -47.93 9.57
N THR A 23 9.95 -47.64 10.36
CA THR A 23 9.36 -46.29 10.43
C THR A 23 10.33 -45.29 11.07
N VAL A 24 11.00 -45.69 12.14
CA VAL A 24 12.05 -44.89 12.80
C VAL A 24 13.23 -44.66 11.84
N LEU A 25 13.66 -45.69 11.10
CA LEU A 25 14.76 -45.56 10.13
C LEU A 25 14.41 -44.57 9.00
N VAL A 26 13.19 -44.65 8.45
CA VAL A 26 12.71 -43.69 7.44
C VAL A 26 12.69 -42.27 8.02
N PHE A 27 12.24 -42.10 9.25
CA PHE A 27 12.23 -40.79 9.92
C PHE A 27 13.64 -40.24 10.13
N VAL A 28 14.59 -41.09 10.56
CA VAL A 28 16.00 -40.71 10.73
C VAL A 28 16.63 -40.34 9.39
N LEU A 29 16.37 -41.11 8.33
CA LEU A 29 16.88 -40.81 6.98
C LEU A 29 16.29 -39.51 6.40
N LEU A 30 14.99 -39.28 6.57
CA LEU A 30 14.36 -38.02 6.19
C LEU A 30 14.97 -36.84 6.96
N PHE A 31 15.18 -36.96 8.27
CA PHE A 31 15.80 -35.89 9.06
C PHE A 31 17.30 -35.69 8.79
N SER A 32 18.04 -36.73 8.43
CA SER A 32 19.47 -36.61 8.12
C SER A 32 19.74 -36.09 6.70
N THR A 33 18.82 -36.29 5.76
CA THR A 33 18.83 -35.64 4.44
C THR A 33 18.26 -34.22 4.45
N TYR A 34 17.41 -33.90 5.43
CA TYR A 34 16.95 -32.54 5.70
C TYR A 34 18.04 -31.74 6.42
N GLN A 35 19.12 -31.41 5.71
CA GLN A 35 19.97 -30.30 6.11
C GLN A 35 19.29 -29.00 5.68
N PRO A 36 18.69 -28.20 6.59
CA PRO A 36 18.42 -26.82 6.25
C PRO A 36 19.75 -26.19 5.85
N SER A 37 19.80 -25.64 4.65
CA SER A 37 20.94 -24.94 4.08
C SER A 37 21.52 -24.02 5.15
N ARG A 38 22.65 -24.43 5.75
CA ARG A 38 23.35 -23.57 6.71
C ARG A 38 23.73 -22.30 5.96
N PRO A 39 23.37 -21.09 6.44
CA PRO A 39 23.96 -19.88 5.89
C PRO A 39 25.48 -19.99 6.02
N PRO A 40 26.26 -19.46 5.07
CA PRO A 40 27.71 -19.61 5.06
C PRO A 40 28.27 -19.10 6.38
N GLY A 41 28.89 -20.00 7.13
CA GLY A 41 29.46 -19.72 8.44
C GLY A 41 30.56 -18.67 8.32
N TYR A 42 30.46 -17.64 9.17
CA TYR A 42 31.53 -16.69 9.42
C TYR A 42 32.79 -17.45 9.86
N GLY A 43 33.78 -17.46 8.98
CA GLY A 43 35.14 -17.83 9.32
C GLY A 43 35.65 -16.92 10.43
N ARG A 44 36.09 -17.54 11.52
CA ARG A 44 36.82 -16.94 12.63
C ARG A 44 38.11 -16.34 12.06
N ARG A 45 38.12 -15.05 11.69
CA ARG A 45 39.34 -14.28 11.45
C ARG A 45 39.54 -13.31 12.59
N GLY A 46 40.72 -13.40 13.18
CA GLY A 46 41.22 -12.52 14.23
C GLY A 46 41.26 -11.07 13.80
N GLY A 47 41.46 -10.22 14.81
CA GLY A 47 41.19 -8.80 14.77
C GLY A 47 41.76 -8.04 13.59
N LEU A 48 40.99 -7.06 13.16
CA LEU A 48 41.47 -5.75 12.74
C LEU A 48 40.28 -4.79 12.90
N THR A 49 40.49 -3.80 13.75
CA THR A 49 39.65 -2.62 13.95
C THR A 49 39.57 -1.79 12.68
N GLY A 50 38.39 -1.32 12.31
CA GLY A 50 38.22 -0.14 11.45
C GLY A 50 37.44 -0.36 10.14
N ALA A 51 36.57 0.61 9.86
CA ALA A 51 35.79 0.85 8.64
C ALA A 51 34.47 0.08 8.48
N GLY A 52 33.37 0.80 8.72
CA GLY A 52 32.00 0.37 8.55
C GLY A 52 31.67 0.07 7.09
N THR A 53 31.25 -1.16 6.84
CA THR A 53 30.58 -1.55 5.60
C THR A 53 29.08 -1.62 5.90
N LYS A 54 28.35 -0.55 5.54
CA LYS A 54 26.87 -0.62 5.51
C LYS A 54 26.49 -1.70 4.49
N ARG A 55 25.62 -2.64 4.90
CA ARG A 55 25.12 -3.71 4.05
C ARG A 55 24.24 -3.12 2.94
N PRO A 56 24.18 -3.71 1.73
CA PRO A 56 23.40 -3.17 0.61
C PRO A 56 21.88 -3.13 0.86
N TYR A 57 21.36 -3.84 1.86
CA TYR A 57 19.93 -3.86 2.22
C TYR A 57 19.48 -2.67 3.08
N THR A 58 20.39 -2.03 3.81
CA THR A 58 20.07 -0.80 4.54
C THR A 58 19.82 0.35 3.56
N LEU A 59 20.42 0.38 2.37
CA LEU A 59 20.25 1.50 1.43
C LEU A 59 18.82 1.68 0.92
N LEU A 60 18.03 0.61 0.70
CA LEU A 60 16.65 0.77 0.23
C LEU A 60 15.69 1.13 1.37
N LEU A 61 15.89 0.56 2.56
CA LEU A 61 15.12 0.93 3.75
C LEU A 61 15.49 2.33 4.23
N ASP A 62 16.78 2.70 4.24
CA ASP A 62 17.27 4.06 4.48
C ASP A 62 16.67 5.02 3.44
N VAL A 63 16.55 4.66 2.15
CA VAL A 63 15.89 5.53 1.14
C VAL A 63 14.39 5.67 1.37
N ILE A 64 13.70 4.60 1.80
CA ILE A 64 12.27 4.67 2.15
C ILE A 64 12.07 5.44 3.46
N GLU A 65 12.95 5.27 4.43
CA GLU A 65 12.94 5.91 5.75
C GLU A 65 13.36 7.37 5.65
N ASP A 66 14.36 7.72 4.85
CA ASP A 66 14.76 9.09 4.50
C ASP A 66 13.68 9.77 3.65
N SER A 67 13.01 9.07 2.73
CA SER A 67 11.88 9.63 1.97
C SER A 67 10.64 9.81 2.85
N TRP A 68 10.42 8.91 3.81
CA TRP A 68 9.34 9.03 4.80
C TRP A 68 9.61 10.16 5.79
N LEU A 69 10.84 10.26 6.31
CA LEU A 69 11.31 11.37 7.16
C LEU A 69 11.32 12.70 6.39
N ALA A 70 11.69 12.70 5.11
CA ALA A 70 11.60 13.89 4.25
C ALA A 70 10.14 14.29 3.96
N HIS A 71 9.23 13.32 3.83
CA HIS A 71 7.79 13.56 3.75
C HIS A 71 7.21 14.18 5.03
N HIS A 72 7.79 13.91 6.20
CA HIS A 72 7.26 14.34 7.50
C HIS A 72 7.95 15.60 8.05
N ASN A 73 9.19 15.92 7.64
CA ASN A 73 9.99 17.00 8.21
C ASN A 73 10.29 18.19 7.27
N GLY A 74 9.70 18.26 6.07
CA GLY A 74 9.89 19.42 5.18
C GLY A 74 8.88 19.54 4.05
N PRO A 75 8.69 20.75 3.49
CA PRO A 75 7.90 20.92 2.27
C PRO A 75 8.59 20.15 1.14
N LEU A 76 7.86 19.23 0.53
CA LEU A 76 8.29 18.47 -0.63
C LEU A 76 8.90 19.41 -1.67
N ASN A 77 10.20 19.30 -1.90
CA ASN A 77 10.83 19.81 -3.11
C ASN A 77 10.50 18.83 -4.26
N THR A 78 9.22 18.59 -4.49
CA THR A 78 8.70 18.02 -5.74
C THR A 78 8.83 19.10 -6.79
N SER A 79 10.06 19.40 -7.20
CA SER A 79 10.26 20.10 -8.46
C SER A 79 9.55 19.25 -9.51
N SER A 80 8.48 19.82 -10.07
CA SER A 80 7.75 19.31 -11.23
C SER A 80 8.68 18.96 -12.41
N ASP A 81 9.92 19.43 -12.39
CA ASP A 81 10.90 19.28 -13.47
C ASP A 81 11.56 17.89 -13.48
N VAL A 82 11.49 17.12 -12.38
CA VAL A 82 11.89 15.69 -12.35
C VAL A 82 10.71 14.76 -12.65
N LEU A 83 9.47 15.28 -12.57
CA LEU A 83 8.23 14.51 -12.75
C LEU A 83 7.74 14.47 -14.19
N ARG A 84 8.25 15.34 -15.06
CA ARG A 84 8.09 15.25 -16.50
C ARG A 84 9.35 14.60 -17.09
N PRO A 85 9.23 13.50 -17.84
CA PRO A 85 10.37 12.92 -18.52
C PRO A 85 11.04 14.01 -19.35
N SER A 86 12.35 14.13 -19.16
CA SER A 86 13.18 15.14 -19.79
C SER A 86 12.87 15.21 -21.28
N SER A 87 12.60 16.42 -21.77
CA SER A 87 12.37 16.77 -23.17
C SER A 87 13.55 16.49 -24.11
N SER A 88 14.53 15.69 -23.68
CA SER A 88 15.77 15.39 -24.40
C SER A 88 15.67 14.24 -25.40
N GLY A 89 14.49 13.64 -25.59
CA GLY A 89 14.20 12.71 -26.70
C GLY A 89 12.99 13.19 -27.50
N ASN A 90 13.12 13.29 -28.84
CA ASN A 90 12.15 13.83 -29.82
C ASN A 90 10.79 13.09 -29.87
N GLY A 91 10.03 13.12 -28.78
CA GLY A 91 8.67 12.61 -28.73
C GLY A 91 7.90 13.30 -27.62
N THR A 92 6.84 14.00 -28.00
CA THR A 92 5.86 14.50 -27.05
C THR A 92 5.05 13.32 -26.50
N PHE A 93 4.85 13.28 -25.18
CA PHE A 93 4.04 12.25 -24.53
C PHE A 93 2.83 12.91 -23.86
N ARG A 94 1.66 12.30 -24.00
CA ARG A 94 0.43 12.68 -23.31
C ARG A 94 0.11 11.64 -22.24
N LEU A 95 -0.12 12.11 -21.02
CA LEU A 95 -0.67 11.26 -19.96
C LEU A 95 -2.14 10.92 -20.31
N SER A 96 -2.45 9.63 -20.43
CA SER A 96 -3.77 9.14 -20.89
C SER A 96 -4.59 8.49 -19.78
N TYR A 97 -3.90 7.92 -18.78
CA TYR A 97 -4.50 7.18 -17.67
C TYR A 97 -3.65 7.29 -16.41
N VAL A 98 -4.32 7.41 -15.26
CA VAL A 98 -3.74 7.33 -13.92
C VAL A 98 -4.61 6.40 -13.10
N GLY A 99 -4.04 5.33 -12.55
CA GLY A 99 -4.68 4.48 -11.54
C GLY A 99 -3.97 4.65 -10.21
N VAL A 100 -4.70 4.96 -9.13
CA VAL A 100 -4.13 5.14 -7.79
C VAL A 100 -4.78 4.18 -6.81
N LEU A 101 -4.00 3.25 -6.26
CA LEU A 101 -4.43 2.38 -5.17
C LEU A 101 -3.85 2.89 -3.84
N ALA A 102 -4.71 3.45 -3.00
CA ALA A 102 -4.36 4.09 -1.74
C ALA A 102 -4.86 3.29 -0.54
N ARG A 103 -4.00 3.15 0.48
CA ARG A 103 -4.39 2.73 1.83
C ARG A 103 -5.07 3.91 2.53
N HIS A 104 -6.04 3.62 3.40
CA HIS A 104 -6.53 4.61 4.35
C HIS A 104 -5.40 5.26 5.18
N GLY A 105 -5.67 6.47 5.69
CA GLY A 105 -4.76 7.19 6.59
C GLY A 105 -4.62 6.53 7.97
N ALA A 106 -3.85 7.17 8.83
CA ALA A 106 -3.67 6.76 10.22
C ALA A 106 -5.00 6.65 10.97
N ARG A 107 -5.03 5.73 11.92
CA ARG A 107 -6.26 5.33 12.60
C ARG A 107 -6.00 4.94 14.04
N TYR A 108 -7.05 5.00 14.84
CA TYR A 108 -7.04 4.41 16.17
C TYR A 108 -6.76 2.89 16.08
N PRO A 109 -6.18 2.29 17.14
CA PRO A 109 -6.06 0.85 17.27
C PRO A 109 -7.40 0.16 17.02
N THR A 110 -7.39 -1.04 16.41
CA THR A 110 -8.61 -1.87 16.27
C THR A 110 -9.22 -2.15 17.63
N ALA A 111 -10.53 -2.42 17.74
CA ALA A 111 -11.21 -2.67 19.02
C ALA A 111 -10.43 -3.56 20.02
N ARG A 112 -9.88 -4.70 19.55
CA ARG A 112 -9.02 -5.57 20.37
C ARG A 112 -7.73 -4.87 20.83
N LYS A 113 -6.95 -4.33 19.90
CA LYS A 113 -5.71 -3.57 20.22
C LYS A 113 -5.99 -2.37 21.14
N LEU A 114 -7.10 -1.65 20.92
CA LEU A 114 -7.55 -0.52 21.76
C LEU A 114 -7.82 -0.96 23.20
N LYS A 115 -8.55 -2.07 23.38
CA LYS A 115 -8.80 -2.65 24.70
C LYS A 115 -7.49 -2.98 25.44
N LEU A 116 -6.53 -3.58 24.73
CA LEU A 116 -5.21 -3.91 25.28
C LEU A 116 -4.41 -2.65 25.64
N SER A 117 -4.40 -1.64 24.77
CA SER A 117 -3.72 -0.35 25.04
C SER A 117 -4.33 0.37 26.25
N LYS A 118 -5.66 0.39 26.39
CA LYS A 118 -6.34 0.95 27.57
C LYS A 118 -6.01 0.16 28.84
N ALA A 119 -5.99 -1.18 28.77
CA ALA A 119 -5.64 -2.02 29.91
C ALA A 119 -4.17 -1.79 30.34
N ALA A 120 -3.26 -1.66 29.38
CA ALA A 120 -1.85 -1.36 29.64
C ALA A 120 -1.66 0.04 30.26
N ALA A 121 -2.31 1.06 29.71
CA ALA A 121 -2.27 2.40 30.28
C ALA A 121 -2.85 2.44 31.70
N LYS A 122 -3.99 1.78 31.93
CA LYS A 122 -4.56 1.64 33.27
C LYS A 122 -3.61 0.92 34.23
N TRP A 123 -3.01 -0.19 33.81
CA TRP A 123 -2.05 -0.91 34.64
C TRP A 123 -0.86 -0.03 35.02
N ILE A 124 -0.32 0.75 34.06
CA ILE A 124 0.76 1.71 34.34
C ILE A 124 0.30 2.73 35.38
N CYS A 125 -0.88 3.36 35.20
CA CYS A 125 -1.43 4.29 36.18
C CYS A 125 -1.61 3.65 37.57
N ASP A 126 -2.13 2.43 37.65
CA ASP A 126 -2.40 1.76 38.92
C ASP A 126 -1.10 1.43 39.69
N ILE A 127 0.02 1.19 39.00
CA ILE A 127 1.32 0.94 39.66
C ILE A 127 2.11 2.22 39.96
N THR A 128 1.83 3.31 39.24
CA THR A 128 2.44 4.62 39.47
C THR A 128 1.67 5.43 40.52
N ASP A 129 0.39 5.12 40.76
CA ASP A 129 -0.45 5.74 41.78
C ASP A 129 0.05 5.42 43.19
N GLY A 130 0.17 6.44 44.04
CA GLY A 130 0.70 6.33 45.41
C GLY A 130 2.23 6.27 45.56
N GLN A 131 2.99 6.19 44.46
CA GLN A 131 4.46 6.33 44.49
C GLN A 131 4.82 7.83 44.52
N HIS A 132 4.97 8.40 45.71
CA HIS A 132 5.16 9.85 45.95
C HIS A 132 6.45 10.49 45.39
N SER A 133 7.25 9.82 44.57
CA SER A 133 8.43 10.47 43.98
C SER A 133 8.00 11.39 42.83
N GLN A 134 7.95 12.70 43.08
CA GLN A 134 7.56 13.73 42.12
C GLN A 134 8.55 13.97 40.97
N GLU A 135 9.54 13.08 40.76
CA GLU A 135 10.63 13.28 39.81
C GLU A 135 11.03 11.97 39.10
N GLY A 136 11.53 12.09 37.87
CA GLY A 136 12.06 10.98 37.08
C GLY A 136 11.00 10.19 36.29
N ARG A 137 11.34 8.95 35.94
CA ARG A 137 10.56 8.11 35.01
C ARG A 137 9.16 7.73 35.50
N TRP A 138 8.93 7.71 36.80
CA TRP A 138 7.62 7.42 37.39
C TRP A 138 6.60 8.50 37.06
N LYS A 139 7.01 9.77 37.20
CA LYS A 139 6.17 10.90 36.82
C LYS A 139 5.89 10.89 35.32
N GLU A 140 6.90 10.60 34.50
CA GLU A 140 6.72 10.48 33.05
C GLU A 140 5.73 9.37 32.68
N ALA A 141 5.81 8.20 33.34
CA ALA A 141 4.88 7.09 33.14
C ALA A 141 3.45 7.42 33.59
N GLN A 142 3.29 8.13 34.71
CA GLN A 142 2.00 8.62 35.19
C GLN A 142 1.38 9.65 34.23
N ASP A 143 2.17 10.62 33.78
CA ASP A 143 1.74 11.65 32.84
C ASP A 143 1.32 11.00 31.51
N TRP A 144 2.13 10.07 31.01
CA TRP A 144 1.83 9.32 29.79
C TRP A 144 0.58 8.46 29.91
N CYS A 145 0.38 7.74 31.01
CA CYS A 145 -0.78 6.85 31.14
C CYS A 145 -2.08 7.65 31.25
N THR A 146 -2.04 8.80 31.95
CA THR A 146 -3.15 9.74 32.06
C THR A 146 -3.51 10.31 30.69
N TRP A 147 -2.50 10.78 29.95
CA TRP A 147 -2.67 11.26 28.58
C TRP A 147 -3.24 10.18 27.67
N MET A 148 -2.65 8.97 27.67
CA MET A 148 -3.06 7.86 26.80
C MET A 148 -4.51 7.45 27.07
N LEU A 149 -4.93 7.38 28.33
CA LEU A 149 -6.33 7.08 28.68
C LEU A 149 -7.29 8.16 28.17
N ALA A 150 -6.93 9.44 28.33
CA ALA A 150 -7.73 10.56 27.82
C ALA A 150 -7.82 10.56 26.28
N SER A 151 -6.69 10.36 25.58
CA SER A 151 -6.63 10.32 24.11
C SER A 151 -7.38 9.13 23.50
N LEU A 152 -7.58 8.07 24.27
CA LEU A 152 -8.34 6.88 23.84
C LEU A 152 -9.78 6.89 24.39
N ASP A 153 -10.20 7.90 25.16
CA ASP A 153 -11.55 7.92 25.71
C ASP A 153 -12.58 8.27 24.63
N GLY A 154 -13.74 7.60 24.66
CA GLY A 154 -14.80 7.77 23.66
C GLY A 154 -14.46 7.35 22.21
N VAL A 155 -13.21 6.98 21.88
CA VAL A 155 -12.82 6.66 20.50
C VAL A 155 -13.32 5.28 20.05
N GLN A 156 -13.83 5.20 18.83
CA GLN A 156 -14.21 3.93 18.20
C GLN A 156 -12.97 3.20 17.68
N GLY A 157 -12.83 1.92 18.06
CA GLY A 157 -11.70 1.10 17.62
C GLY A 157 -11.62 0.98 16.09
N GLY A 158 -10.47 1.36 15.52
CA GLY A 158 -10.20 1.28 14.08
C GLY A 158 -10.78 2.41 13.23
N GLY A 159 -11.40 3.43 13.83
CA GLY A 159 -11.80 4.67 13.14
C GLY A 159 -10.58 5.48 12.69
N LEU A 160 -10.73 6.25 11.61
CA LEU A 160 -9.70 7.19 11.16
C LEU A 160 -9.48 8.26 12.25
N ASN A 161 -8.24 8.68 12.47
CA ASN A 161 -7.93 9.76 13.42
C ASN A 161 -7.61 11.07 12.67
N SER A 162 -7.50 12.18 13.40
CA SER A 162 -7.23 13.50 12.81
C SER A 162 -5.94 13.54 12.00
N PHE A 163 -4.88 12.84 12.46
CA PHE A 163 -3.64 12.69 11.69
C PHE A 163 -3.89 12.00 10.35
N GLY A 164 -4.65 10.90 10.34
CA GLY A 164 -4.98 10.18 9.12
C GLY A 164 -5.90 10.93 8.17
N GLU A 165 -6.81 11.77 8.70
CA GLU A 165 -7.58 12.70 7.88
C GLU A 165 -6.67 13.73 7.20
N TRP A 166 -5.73 14.31 7.95
CA TRP A 166 -4.74 15.23 7.41
C TRP A 166 -3.88 14.57 6.33
N GLU A 167 -3.35 13.36 6.56
CA GLU A 167 -2.54 12.63 5.57
C GLU A 167 -3.28 12.46 4.23
N GLN A 168 -4.57 12.13 4.29
CA GLN A 168 -5.39 11.92 3.10
C GLN A 168 -5.75 13.24 2.42
N ARG A 169 -5.99 14.30 3.19
CA ARG A 169 -6.21 15.65 2.67
C ARG A 169 -4.98 16.17 1.92
N GLU A 170 -3.79 16.05 2.48
CA GLU A 170 -2.55 16.43 1.77
C GLU A 170 -2.32 15.60 0.51
N PHE A 171 -2.62 14.30 0.57
CA PHE A 171 -2.59 13.44 -0.60
C PHE A 171 -3.56 13.93 -1.70
N GLY A 172 -4.77 14.35 -1.32
CA GLY A 172 -5.73 14.99 -2.23
C GLY A 172 -5.18 16.24 -2.91
N ARG A 173 -4.56 17.13 -2.13
CA ARG A 173 -3.91 18.35 -2.66
C ARG A 173 -2.79 18.02 -3.64
N GLU A 174 -1.98 17.00 -3.37
CA GLU A 174 -0.90 16.54 -4.25
C GLU A 174 -1.44 16.03 -5.59
N ILE A 175 -2.46 15.16 -5.56
CA ILE A 175 -3.11 14.64 -6.77
C ILE A 175 -3.75 15.78 -7.58
N ALA A 176 -4.41 16.71 -6.89
CA ALA A 176 -4.99 17.90 -7.51
C ALA A 176 -3.94 18.72 -8.26
N LYS A 177 -2.83 19.08 -7.59
CA LYS A 177 -1.73 19.84 -8.21
C LYS A 177 -1.08 19.13 -9.39
N THR A 178 -1.01 17.80 -9.33
CA THR A 178 -0.28 17.00 -10.32
C THR A 178 -1.10 16.75 -11.58
N TYR A 179 -2.39 16.41 -11.43
CA TYR A 179 -3.20 15.88 -12.55
C TYR A 179 -4.36 16.78 -12.95
N PHE A 180 -4.69 17.81 -12.18
CA PHE A 180 -5.77 18.73 -12.50
C PHE A 180 -5.21 20.06 -12.97
N PRO A 181 -5.60 20.53 -14.17
CA PRO A 181 -5.10 21.80 -14.70
C PRO A 181 -5.52 22.94 -13.78
N SER A 182 -4.56 23.75 -13.33
CA SER A 182 -4.84 24.96 -12.58
C SER A 182 -5.54 25.96 -13.50
N SER A 183 -6.76 26.36 -13.15
CA SER A 183 -7.55 27.36 -13.88
C SER A 183 -6.95 28.77 -13.86
N SER A 184 -5.86 28.99 -13.11
CA SER A 184 -5.31 30.30 -12.78
C SER A 184 -4.32 30.88 -13.81
N THR A 185 -3.87 30.13 -14.83
CA THR A 185 -2.85 30.62 -15.77
C THR A 185 -3.38 31.36 -17.00
N SER A 186 -4.69 31.56 -17.16
CA SER A 186 -5.26 32.35 -18.26
C SER A 186 -5.97 33.63 -17.78
N SER A 187 -5.36 34.37 -16.84
CA SER A 187 -5.78 35.73 -16.49
C SER A 187 -5.34 36.79 -17.50
N SER A 188 -4.69 36.40 -18.61
CA SER A 188 -4.78 37.20 -19.82
C SER A 188 -6.22 37.14 -20.29
N SER A 189 -7.06 38.08 -19.82
CA SER A 189 -8.43 38.27 -20.29
C SER A 189 -8.48 37.95 -21.77
N PRO A 190 -9.20 36.90 -22.22
CA PRO A 190 -9.45 36.75 -23.63
C PRO A 190 -10.13 38.06 -24.02
N GLY A 191 -9.42 38.89 -24.79
CA GLY A 191 -10.00 40.13 -25.31
C GLY A 191 -11.36 39.74 -25.88
N PRO A 192 -12.43 40.50 -25.59
CA PRO A 192 -13.78 40.12 -25.99
C PRO A 192 -13.72 39.71 -27.45
N CYS A 193 -14.17 38.49 -27.76
CA CYS A 193 -14.41 38.08 -29.14
C CYS A 193 -15.51 39.00 -29.66
N SER A 194 -15.13 40.20 -30.10
CA SER A 194 -16.04 41.18 -30.67
C SER A 194 -16.66 40.54 -31.89
N PRO A 195 -18.00 40.50 -31.99
CA PRO A 195 -18.67 40.12 -33.22
C PRO A 195 -18.49 41.27 -34.23
N ALA A 196 -17.32 41.37 -34.85
CA ALA A 196 -17.06 42.34 -35.89
C ALA A 196 -17.50 41.77 -37.24
N SER A 197 -18.64 42.28 -37.70
CA SER A 197 -18.97 42.65 -39.08
C SER A 197 -18.20 41.96 -40.20
N ALA A 198 -18.96 41.19 -40.99
CA ALA A 198 -18.61 40.60 -42.28
C ALA A 198 -17.52 41.34 -43.08
N SER A 199 -16.34 40.73 -43.21
CA SER A 199 -15.53 40.75 -44.43
C SER A 199 -14.29 39.83 -44.30
N SER A 200 -14.38 38.66 -44.96
CA SER A 200 -13.26 37.91 -45.57
C SER A 200 -11.88 37.89 -44.88
N LEU A 201 -11.78 37.30 -43.68
CA LEU A 201 -10.51 36.81 -43.12
C LEU A 201 -10.70 35.37 -42.61
N PRO A 202 -9.66 34.51 -42.68
CA PRO A 202 -9.77 33.10 -42.33
C PRO A 202 -10.16 32.96 -40.85
N ALA A 203 -11.10 32.04 -40.58
CA ALA A 203 -11.65 31.79 -39.26
C ALA A 203 -10.52 31.57 -38.23
N SER A 204 -10.34 32.56 -37.35
CA SER A 204 -9.50 32.44 -36.17
C SER A 204 -10.12 31.35 -35.28
N THR A 205 -9.50 30.18 -35.26
CA THR A 205 -9.87 29.05 -34.42
C THR A 205 -9.70 29.43 -32.96
N CYS A 206 -10.82 29.60 -32.23
CA CYS A 206 -10.77 29.72 -30.77
C CYS A 206 -9.98 28.52 -30.19
N PRO A 207 -9.02 28.77 -29.28
CA PRO A 207 -8.31 27.68 -28.62
C PRO A 207 -9.34 26.82 -27.89
N THR A 208 -9.48 25.58 -28.31
CA THR A 208 -10.36 24.61 -27.65
C THR A 208 -9.74 24.30 -26.29
N LEU A 209 -10.48 24.56 -25.20
CA LEU A 209 -10.02 24.24 -23.86
C LEU A 209 -9.69 22.74 -23.78
N PRO A 210 -8.61 22.36 -23.08
CA PRO A 210 -8.29 20.95 -22.91
C PRO A 210 -9.46 20.25 -22.19
N PRO A 211 -9.78 19.00 -22.58
CA PRO A 211 -10.85 18.26 -21.95
C PRO A 211 -10.55 17.99 -20.47
N LEU A 212 -11.52 18.21 -19.59
CA LEU A 212 -11.38 17.99 -18.16
C LEU A 212 -11.16 16.51 -17.84
N PRO A 213 -10.36 16.16 -16.81
CA PRO A 213 -10.17 14.77 -16.43
C PRO A 213 -11.48 14.10 -16.03
N THR A 214 -11.63 12.83 -16.41
CA THR A 214 -12.67 11.90 -15.96
C THR A 214 -12.16 11.15 -14.74
N VAL A 215 -12.92 11.15 -13.64
CA VAL A 215 -12.51 10.52 -12.37
C VAL A 215 -13.47 9.40 -12.00
N SER A 216 -12.94 8.23 -11.67
CA SER A 216 -13.68 7.09 -11.11
C SER A 216 -13.16 6.78 -9.72
N VAL A 217 -14.06 6.50 -8.78
CA VAL A 217 -13.72 6.20 -7.38
C VAL A 217 -14.26 4.82 -7.01
N SER A 218 -13.44 4.04 -6.32
CA SER A 218 -13.76 2.72 -5.77
C SER A 218 -13.29 2.66 -4.33
N VAL A 219 -14.17 2.34 -3.39
CA VAL A 219 -13.85 2.38 -1.94
C VAL A 219 -14.35 1.10 -1.29
N THR A 220 -13.56 0.51 -0.39
CA THR A 220 -14.07 -0.61 0.41
C THR A 220 -15.10 -0.11 1.43
N ALA A 221 -16.08 -0.95 1.78
CA ALA A 221 -17.19 -0.57 2.66
C ALA A 221 -16.81 -0.22 4.11
N LYS A 222 -15.52 -0.27 4.48
CA LYS A 222 -15.09 0.06 5.85
C LYS A 222 -15.19 1.57 6.08
N ALA A 223 -15.73 1.97 7.23
CA ALA A 223 -15.91 3.38 7.59
C ALA A 223 -14.63 4.22 7.43
N ARG A 224 -13.47 3.69 7.84
CA ARG A 224 -12.17 4.38 7.74
C ARG A 224 -11.70 4.64 6.30
N THR A 225 -11.99 3.74 5.35
CA THR A 225 -11.62 3.93 3.94
C THR A 225 -12.54 4.94 3.28
N LYS A 226 -13.83 4.96 3.65
CA LYS A 226 -14.75 6.03 3.27
C LYS A 226 -14.33 7.39 3.82
N GLN A 227 -13.97 7.46 5.10
CA GLN A 227 -13.46 8.69 5.72
C GLN A 227 -12.17 9.17 5.04
N SER A 228 -11.25 8.25 4.70
CA SER A 228 -10.03 8.59 3.94
C SER A 228 -10.35 9.14 2.55
N CYS A 229 -11.28 8.50 1.83
CA CYS A 229 -11.77 9.00 0.55
C CYS A 229 -12.39 10.40 0.66
N ARG A 230 -13.16 10.67 1.72
CA ARG A 230 -13.76 11.99 1.95
C ARG A 230 -12.69 13.05 2.21
N ALA A 231 -11.78 12.77 3.14
CA ALA A 231 -10.67 13.67 3.47
C ALA A 231 -9.76 13.96 2.26
N PHE A 232 -9.52 12.94 1.43
CA PHE A 232 -8.84 13.11 0.15
C PHE A 232 -9.56 14.13 -0.76
N TRP A 233 -10.87 13.97 -0.95
CA TRP A 233 -11.64 14.89 -1.78
C TRP A 233 -11.71 16.30 -1.20
N ASP A 234 -11.73 16.46 0.12
CA ASP A 234 -11.62 17.79 0.75
C ASP A 234 -10.33 18.48 0.31
N GLY A 235 -9.19 17.77 0.33
CA GLY A 235 -7.91 18.31 -0.13
C GLY A 235 -7.87 18.63 -1.63
N VAL A 236 -8.55 17.83 -2.44
CA VAL A 236 -8.73 18.12 -3.87
C VAL A 236 -9.51 19.43 -4.04
N TYR A 237 -10.66 19.59 -3.38
CA TYR A 237 -11.51 20.78 -3.50
C TYR A 237 -10.91 22.06 -2.90
N GLU A 238 -10.01 21.93 -1.93
CA GLU A 238 -9.20 23.04 -1.43
C GLU A 238 -8.19 23.55 -2.48
N THR A 239 -7.79 22.69 -3.42
CA THR A 239 -6.76 23.01 -4.42
C THR A 239 -7.36 23.46 -5.75
N VAL A 240 -8.46 22.82 -6.17
CA VAL A 240 -9.11 23.08 -7.46
C VAL A 240 -10.59 23.39 -7.28
N SER A 241 -11.07 24.39 -8.01
CA SER A 241 -12.49 24.75 -8.02
C SER A 241 -13.34 23.54 -8.45
N PRO A 242 -14.48 23.26 -7.80
CA PRO A 242 -15.42 22.21 -8.23
C PRO A 242 -15.89 22.33 -9.69
N SER A 243 -15.81 23.51 -10.29
CA SER A 243 -16.09 23.74 -11.71
C SER A 243 -15.04 23.16 -12.67
N SER A 244 -13.92 22.65 -12.13
CA SER A 244 -12.82 22.03 -12.91
C SER A 244 -13.06 20.53 -13.15
N PHE A 245 -14.22 20.02 -12.75
CA PHE A 245 -14.64 18.63 -12.94
C PHE A 245 -15.85 18.57 -13.86
N ASP A 246 -15.97 17.46 -14.60
CA ASP A 246 -17.20 17.19 -15.33
C ASP A 246 -18.34 16.95 -14.33
N ALA A 247 -19.31 17.87 -14.30
CA ALA A 247 -20.43 17.88 -13.37
C ALA A 247 -21.31 16.62 -13.44
N GLN A 248 -21.19 15.81 -14.50
CA GLN A 248 -21.92 14.54 -14.61
C GLN A 248 -21.32 13.39 -13.80
N GLN A 249 -20.05 13.50 -13.35
CA GLN A 249 -19.36 12.40 -12.64
C GLN A 249 -19.32 12.57 -11.13
N VAL A 250 -19.55 13.79 -10.64
CA VAL A 250 -19.68 14.07 -9.21
C VAL A 250 -21.16 14.18 -8.89
N PRO A 251 -21.79 13.18 -8.23
CA PRO A 251 -23.17 13.31 -7.81
C PRO A 251 -23.31 14.57 -6.96
N PRO A 252 -24.26 15.46 -7.26
CA PRO A 252 -24.49 16.64 -6.45
C PRO A 252 -24.77 16.18 -5.01
N PRO A 253 -24.28 16.91 -3.99
CA PRO A 253 -24.51 16.53 -2.61
C PRO A 253 -26.01 16.40 -2.37
N SER A 254 -26.42 15.31 -1.71
CA SER A 254 -27.84 14.98 -1.51
C SER A 254 -28.58 15.99 -0.62
N SER A 255 -27.85 16.90 0.03
CA SER A 255 -28.38 18.10 0.70
C SER A 255 -27.42 19.27 0.51
N ALA A 256 -27.94 20.50 0.59
CA ALA A 256 -27.13 21.73 0.48
C ALA A 256 -26.03 21.84 1.55
N ASP A 257 -26.18 21.10 2.66
CA ASP A 257 -25.24 21.09 3.80
C ASP A 257 -24.37 19.81 3.85
N ALA A 258 -24.61 18.81 2.99
CA ALA A 258 -23.76 17.63 2.94
C ALA A 258 -22.50 17.93 2.14
N PRO A 259 -21.29 17.61 2.65
CA PRO A 259 -20.08 17.79 1.88
C PRO A 259 -20.14 16.92 0.61
N ILE A 260 -19.79 17.52 -0.54
CA ILE A 260 -19.77 16.88 -1.88
C ILE A 260 -18.99 15.55 -1.85
N SER A 261 -17.99 15.44 -0.97
CA SER A 261 -17.16 14.27 -0.77
C SER A 261 -17.91 13.02 -0.29
N ALA A 262 -19.08 13.15 0.36
CA ALA A 262 -19.84 12.01 0.87
C ALA A 262 -20.48 11.16 -0.25
N GLY A 263 -21.10 11.81 -1.25
CA GLY A 263 -21.84 11.10 -2.31
C GLY A 263 -20.96 10.23 -3.21
N LEU A 264 -19.74 10.70 -3.51
CA LEU A 264 -18.76 9.97 -4.33
C LEU A 264 -18.26 8.68 -3.66
N CYS A 265 -17.94 8.77 -2.35
CA CYS A 265 -17.32 7.65 -1.63
C CYS A 265 -18.33 6.58 -1.19
N ASP A 266 -19.61 6.93 -1.07
CA ASP A 266 -20.68 5.99 -0.67
C ASP A 266 -21.30 5.24 -1.86
N ALA A 267 -21.32 5.82 -3.07
CA ALA A 267 -21.82 5.14 -4.28
C ALA A 267 -20.85 4.09 -4.85
N ALA A 268 -19.61 4.07 -4.38
CA ALA A 268 -18.49 3.32 -4.94
C ALA A 268 -18.33 1.86 -4.43
N GLU A 269 -19.29 1.33 -3.67
CA GLU A 269 -19.10 0.12 -2.86
C GLU A 269 -19.27 -1.20 -3.61
N ALA A 270 -20.32 -1.35 -4.44
CA ALA A 270 -20.81 -2.67 -4.86
C ALA A 270 -19.86 -3.42 -5.82
N GLU A 271 -19.16 -2.70 -6.71
CA GLU A 271 -18.21 -3.31 -7.65
C GLU A 271 -16.81 -3.48 -7.03
N ALA A 272 -16.50 -2.69 -6.01
CA ALA A 272 -15.16 -2.59 -5.43
C ALA A 272 -14.86 -3.66 -4.36
N GLU A 273 -15.85 -4.16 -3.61
CA GLU A 273 -15.61 -5.10 -2.50
C GLU A 273 -14.91 -6.38 -2.95
N GLY A 274 -15.35 -6.96 -4.07
CA GLY A 274 -14.75 -8.17 -4.63
C GLY A 274 -13.32 -7.99 -5.14
N LEU A 275 -12.98 -6.79 -5.62
CA LEU A 275 -11.67 -6.47 -6.19
C LEU A 275 -10.68 -5.99 -5.13
N LEU A 276 -11.14 -5.20 -4.16
CA LEU A 276 -10.31 -4.55 -3.15
C LEU A 276 -10.24 -5.32 -1.83
N ARG A 277 -11.10 -6.34 -1.61
CA ARG A 277 -11.04 -7.21 -0.42
C ARG A 277 -11.03 -8.71 -0.73
N PRO A 278 -10.26 -9.19 -1.72
CA PRO A 278 -10.31 -10.61 -2.07
C PRO A 278 -9.75 -11.50 -0.94
N TYR A 279 -8.97 -10.92 -0.02
CA TYR A 279 -8.54 -11.58 1.21
C TYR A 279 -9.69 -12.06 2.08
N THR A 280 -10.75 -11.28 2.24
CA THR A 280 -11.84 -11.63 3.17
C THR A 280 -12.73 -12.73 2.62
N THR A 281 -12.76 -12.92 1.30
CA THR A 281 -13.53 -13.97 0.63
C THR A 281 -12.70 -15.24 0.36
N CYS A 282 -11.37 -15.14 0.36
CA CYS A 282 -10.48 -16.25 0.07
C CYS A 282 -10.19 -17.14 1.30
N LEU A 283 -10.97 -18.20 1.49
CA LEU A 283 -10.85 -19.13 2.63
C LEU A 283 -9.44 -19.72 2.81
N ARG A 284 -8.74 -20.05 1.71
CA ARG A 284 -7.37 -20.58 1.77
C ARG A 284 -6.41 -19.59 2.43
N VAL A 285 -6.49 -18.32 2.04
CA VAL A 285 -5.66 -17.25 2.59
C VAL A 285 -6.02 -16.98 4.05
N GLN A 286 -7.31 -17.02 4.42
CA GLN A 286 -7.75 -16.89 5.81
C GLN A 286 -7.20 -18.01 6.71
N ARG A 287 -7.24 -19.27 6.25
CA ARG A 287 -6.67 -20.41 6.99
C ARG A 287 -5.16 -20.28 7.17
N HIS A 288 -4.46 -19.91 6.10
CA HIS A 288 -3.01 -19.67 6.15
C HIS A 288 -2.68 -18.54 7.14
N ARG A 289 -3.39 -17.42 7.06
CA ARG A 289 -3.22 -16.30 7.99
C ARG A 289 -3.43 -16.73 9.44
N LYS A 290 -4.48 -17.49 9.73
CA LYS A 290 -4.73 -18.00 11.09
C LYS A 290 -3.57 -18.86 11.59
N ALA A 291 -3.09 -19.80 10.78
CA ALA A 291 -1.98 -20.66 11.13
C ALA A 291 -0.68 -19.89 11.42
N VAL A 292 -0.42 -18.81 10.66
CA VAL A 292 0.73 -17.92 10.91
C VAL A 292 0.55 -17.14 12.21
N VAL A 293 -0.62 -16.53 12.43
CA VAL A 293 -0.90 -15.70 13.61
C VAL A 293 -0.84 -16.50 14.90
N ASP A 294 -1.35 -17.74 14.91
CA ASP A 294 -1.36 -18.60 16.11
C ASP A 294 0.06 -18.97 16.60
N GLY A 295 1.09 -18.83 15.76
CA GLY A 295 2.49 -19.12 16.10
C GLY A 295 3.41 -17.89 16.10
N LEU A 296 2.86 -16.69 15.92
CA LEU A 296 3.66 -15.52 15.54
C LEU A 296 4.46 -14.94 16.71
N TYR A 297 3.85 -14.84 17.90
CA TYR A 297 4.50 -14.28 19.08
C TYR A 297 5.27 -15.36 19.84
N ASP A 298 6.60 -15.39 19.67
CA ASP A 298 7.48 -16.23 20.47
C ASP A 298 7.33 -15.86 21.97
N PRO A 299 6.98 -16.80 22.87
CA PRO A 299 6.94 -16.56 24.31
C PRO A 299 8.24 -15.97 24.87
N ARG A 300 9.39 -16.22 24.21
CA ARG A 300 10.68 -15.61 24.60
C ARG A 300 10.71 -14.11 24.32
N THR A 301 10.16 -13.66 23.19
CA THR A 301 10.04 -12.24 22.84
C THR A 301 9.16 -11.51 23.85
N ILE A 302 7.99 -12.06 24.17
CA ILE A 302 7.09 -11.48 25.18
C ILE A 302 7.76 -11.45 26.55
N LYS A 303 8.46 -12.51 26.94
CA LYS A 303 9.21 -12.56 28.20
C LYS A 303 10.34 -11.51 28.26
N ALA A 304 11.03 -11.27 27.14
CA ALA A 304 12.06 -10.24 27.05
C ALA A 304 11.45 -8.83 27.14
N ALA A 305 10.36 -8.58 26.41
CA ALA A 305 9.63 -7.31 26.44
C ALA A 305 9.03 -7.00 27.83
N ARG A 306 8.49 -8.00 28.51
CA ARG A 306 8.08 -7.90 29.92
C ARG A 306 9.23 -7.44 30.81
N ARG A 307 10.41 -8.06 30.66
CA ARG A 307 11.56 -7.72 31.49
C ARG A 307 12.05 -6.30 31.19
N ALA A 308 12.12 -5.90 29.92
CA ALA A 308 12.45 -4.52 29.54
C ALA A 308 11.45 -3.50 30.13
N LEU A 309 10.15 -3.80 30.07
CA LEU A 309 9.12 -2.96 30.69
C LEU A 309 9.35 -2.78 32.20
N LEU A 310 9.65 -3.86 32.92
CA LEU A 310 9.93 -3.81 34.35
C LEU A 310 11.26 -3.10 34.68
N GLU A 311 12.30 -3.30 33.87
CA GLU A 311 13.60 -2.62 34.01
C GLU A 311 13.47 -1.12 33.78
N ASN A 312 12.75 -0.71 32.74
CA ASN A 312 12.63 0.70 32.36
C ASN A 312 11.72 1.52 33.28
N LEU A 313 10.83 0.85 34.02
CA LEU A 313 10.05 1.43 35.10
C LEU A 313 10.86 1.53 36.41
N ASP A 314 12.10 1.04 36.45
CA ASP A 314 13.07 1.21 37.53
C ASP A 314 12.54 0.81 38.92
N HIS A 315 11.90 -0.38 39.02
CA HIS A 315 11.27 -0.81 40.27
C HIS A 315 11.99 -2.00 40.95
N PRO A 316 12.79 -1.77 42.00
CA PRO A 316 13.41 -2.86 42.77
C PRO A 316 12.42 -3.65 43.67
N SER A 317 11.20 -3.16 43.87
CA SER A 317 10.23 -3.71 44.83
C SER A 317 8.78 -3.92 44.34
N LEU A 318 8.52 -4.14 43.04
CA LEU A 318 7.14 -4.35 42.56
C LEU A 318 6.65 -5.65 43.21
N PRO A 319 5.51 -5.65 43.93
CA PRO A 319 5.01 -6.87 44.55
C PRO A 319 4.85 -7.95 43.47
N HIS A 320 5.16 -9.22 43.76
CA HIS A 320 5.08 -10.28 42.75
C HIS A 320 3.71 -10.39 42.04
N SER A 321 2.65 -9.85 42.64
CA SER A 321 1.30 -9.72 42.05
C SER A 321 1.17 -8.67 40.94
N SER A 322 2.15 -7.80 40.73
CA SER A 322 2.11 -6.73 39.71
C SER A 322 2.91 -7.06 38.44
N VAL A 323 3.34 -8.31 38.24
CA VAL A 323 3.99 -8.72 36.98
C VAL A 323 2.98 -8.56 35.82
N PRO A 324 3.30 -7.79 34.76
CA PRO A 324 2.36 -7.55 33.69
C PRO A 324 2.10 -8.83 32.89
N SER A 325 0.83 -9.11 32.60
CA SER A 325 0.42 -10.21 31.73
C SER A 325 0.94 -10.01 30.30
N ASP A 326 0.90 -11.06 29.47
CA ASP A 326 1.27 -10.96 28.05
C ASP A 326 0.42 -9.89 27.33
N ASP A 327 -0.86 -9.80 27.69
CA ASP A 327 -1.81 -8.80 27.18
C ASP A 327 -1.40 -7.36 27.53
N ILE A 328 -0.86 -7.12 28.73
CA ILE A 328 -0.36 -5.80 29.13
C ILE A 328 0.87 -5.43 28.31
N VAL A 329 1.82 -6.36 28.12
CA VAL A 329 3.03 -6.12 27.31
C VAL A 329 2.65 -5.79 25.86
N LEU A 330 1.74 -6.56 25.27
CA LEU A 330 1.21 -6.26 23.93
C LEU A 330 0.43 -4.94 23.90
N GLY A 331 -0.30 -4.62 24.96
CA GLY A 331 -1.00 -3.34 25.09
C GLY A 331 -0.06 -2.14 25.09
N VAL A 332 1.08 -2.21 25.79
CA VAL A 332 2.14 -1.18 25.74
C VAL A 332 2.70 -1.06 24.32
N PHE A 333 2.95 -2.18 23.64
CA PHE A 333 3.44 -2.18 22.26
C PHE A 333 2.46 -1.50 21.30
N TYR A 334 1.17 -1.84 21.37
CA TYR A 334 0.16 -1.17 20.53
C TYR A 334 -0.06 0.30 20.90
N ALA A 335 0.12 0.66 22.17
CA ALA A 335 0.06 2.05 22.62
C ALA A 335 1.25 2.86 22.06
N CYS A 336 2.45 2.28 22.02
CA CYS A 336 3.62 2.85 21.35
C CYS A 336 3.34 3.15 19.86
N GLN A 337 2.78 2.18 19.13
CA GLN A 337 2.41 2.39 17.72
C GLN A 337 1.36 3.49 17.53
N ALA A 338 0.37 3.55 18.41
CA ALA A 338 -0.72 4.51 18.31
C ALA A 338 -0.27 5.94 18.63
N ALA A 339 0.61 6.09 19.63
CA ALA A 339 0.97 7.38 20.24
C ALA A 339 1.42 8.42 19.19
N PHE A 340 2.22 8.02 18.20
CA PHE A 340 2.70 8.92 17.15
C PHE A 340 1.59 9.48 16.24
N THR A 341 0.47 8.76 16.11
CA THR A 341 -0.65 9.15 15.25
C THR A 341 -1.78 9.85 16.01
N LEU A 342 -1.69 9.90 17.35
CA LEU A 342 -2.67 10.59 18.19
C LEU A 342 -2.35 12.08 18.36
N VAL A 343 -1.17 12.51 17.93
CA VAL A 343 -0.79 13.93 17.91
C VAL A 343 -1.41 14.57 16.67
N ASP A 344 -2.25 15.59 16.87
CA ASP A 344 -2.88 16.33 15.78
C ASP A 344 -1.82 17.16 15.03
N PRO A 345 -1.57 16.91 13.74
CA PRO A 345 -0.56 17.63 12.98
C PRO A 345 -1.05 18.98 12.44
N SER A 346 -2.33 19.34 12.64
CA SER A 346 -2.89 20.54 12.03
C SER A 346 -2.24 21.82 12.58
N PRO A 347 -1.88 22.81 11.74
CA PRO A 347 -1.28 24.07 12.20
C PRO A 347 -2.15 24.81 13.23
N SER A 348 -3.47 24.68 13.10
CA SER A 348 -4.46 25.26 14.03
C SER A 348 -4.37 24.70 15.45
N SER A 349 -3.93 23.45 15.63
CA SER A 349 -3.76 22.87 16.96
C SER A 349 -2.49 23.38 17.65
N GLN A 350 -1.47 23.79 16.89
CA GLN A 350 -0.21 24.31 17.43
C GLN A 350 -0.32 25.77 17.88
N GLU A 351 -1.14 26.59 17.21
CA GLU A 351 -1.29 28.02 17.55
C GLU A 351 -2.34 28.32 18.63
N GLN A 352 -3.24 27.39 18.94
CA GLN A 352 -4.37 27.65 19.85
C GLN A 352 -4.19 27.17 21.29
N THR A 353 -3.00 26.73 21.70
CA THR A 353 -2.77 26.42 23.12
C THR A 353 -2.61 27.74 23.89
N PRO A 354 -3.58 28.17 24.73
CA PRO A 354 -3.40 29.37 25.53
C PRO A 354 -2.21 29.16 26.49
N PRO A 355 -1.37 30.18 26.71
CA PRO A 355 -0.12 30.06 27.49
C PRO A 355 -0.30 29.58 28.94
N ASP A 356 -1.54 29.57 29.45
CA ASP A 356 -1.88 29.27 30.83
C ASP A 356 -2.62 27.93 31.05
N GLN A 357 -2.81 27.08 30.03
CA GLN A 357 -3.35 25.73 30.24
C GLN A 357 -2.23 24.70 30.53
N PRO A 358 -2.25 24.01 31.69
CA PRO A 358 -1.24 23.03 32.07
C PRO A 358 -1.55 21.65 31.45
N PHE A 359 -1.92 21.59 30.18
CA PHE A 359 -1.73 20.37 29.42
C PHE A 359 -0.36 20.48 28.79
N PRO A 360 0.61 19.64 29.21
CA PRO A 360 1.95 19.76 28.68
C PRO A 360 1.89 19.58 27.16
N PRO A 361 2.76 20.26 26.39
CA PRO A 361 3.04 19.86 25.02
C PRO A 361 3.30 18.35 25.00
N PRO A 362 3.01 17.62 23.90
CA PRO A 362 3.03 16.16 23.83
C PRO A 362 4.45 15.66 24.02
N SER A 363 4.93 15.62 25.26
CA SER A 363 6.36 15.61 25.47
C SER A 363 6.93 14.24 25.16
N ARG A 364 6.13 13.15 25.18
CA ARG A 364 6.66 11.79 24.97
C ARG A 364 5.68 10.77 24.38
N PRO A 365 5.25 10.90 23.10
CA PRO A 365 4.67 9.76 22.38
C PRO A 365 5.62 8.55 22.35
N ASP A 366 6.92 8.80 22.51
CA ASP A 366 7.98 7.81 22.58
C ASP A 366 8.06 7.06 23.91
N LEU A 367 7.38 7.49 25.00
CA LEU A 367 7.56 6.84 26.30
C LEU A 367 7.21 5.35 26.26
N ALA A 368 6.05 4.99 25.70
CA ALA A 368 5.65 3.59 25.55
C ALA A 368 6.67 2.75 24.77
N CYS A 369 7.28 3.35 23.75
CA CYS A 369 8.33 2.71 22.97
C CYS A 369 9.62 2.57 23.78
N SER A 370 9.98 3.60 24.55
CA SER A 370 11.14 3.60 25.43
C SER A 370 11.00 2.57 26.55
N LEU A 371 9.78 2.32 27.05
CA LEU A 371 9.52 1.29 28.06
C LEU A 371 9.83 -0.12 27.53
N LEU A 372 9.65 -0.35 26.23
CA LEU A 372 9.96 -1.63 25.58
C LEU A 372 11.39 -1.68 25.00
N SER A 373 12.11 -0.55 25.00
CA SER A 373 13.47 -0.44 24.52
C SER A 373 14.43 -0.57 25.70
N SER A 374 15.15 -1.68 25.81
CA SER A 374 16.18 -1.84 26.86
C SER A 374 17.56 -2.03 26.21
N SER A 375 18.51 -1.20 26.63
CA SER A 375 19.93 -1.28 26.23
C SER A 375 20.64 -2.50 26.84
N SER A 376 20.02 -3.14 27.83
CA SER A 376 20.55 -4.30 28.55
C SER A 376 20.39 -5.62 27.78
N PHE A 377 19.69 -5.63 26.65
CA PHE A 377 19.47 -6.83 25.83
C PHE A 377 20.41 -6.86 24.62
N PRO A 378 20.98 -8.04 24.27
CA PRO A 378 21.68 -8.20 23.00
C PRO A 378 20.69 -7.97 21.85
N LEU A 379 21.15 -7.28 20.80
CA LEU A 379 20.35 -6.98 19.60
C LEU A 379 19.71 -8.24 19.00
N PRO A 380 18.45 -8.17 18.51
CA PRO A 380 17.57 -6.99 18.48
C PRO A 380 16.94 -6.64 19.84
N SER A 381 16.56 -5.37 20.04
CA SER A 381 15.83 -4.94 21.24
C SER A 381 14.46 -5.64 21.34
N PRO A 382 13.83 -5.72 22.53
CA PRO A 382 12.51 -6.35 22.63
C PRO A 382 11.42 -5.65 21.81
N LEU A 383 11.49 -4.32 21.68
CA LEU A 383 10.63 -3.56 20.78
C LEU A 383 10.86 -3.97 19.31
N GLU A 384 12.12 -4.01 18.86
CA GLU A 384 12.48 -4.43 17.49
C GLU A 384 12.04 -5.87 17.21
N ALA A 385 12.10 -6.76 18.20
CA ALA A 385 11.62 -8.13 18.07
C ALA A 385 10.09 -8.20 17.92
N LEU A 386 9.34 -7.35 18.63
CA LEU A 386 7.88 -7.22 18.45
C LEU A 386 7.53 -6.59 17.09
N GLU A 387 8.28 -5.59 16.63
CA GLU A 387 8.14 -5.04 15.27
C GLU A 387 8.42 -6.10 14.20
N ALA A 388 9.51 -6.85 14.35
CA ALA A 388 9.87 -7.95 13.45
C ALA A 388 8.79 -9.04 13.41
N THR A 389 8.02 -9.19 14.50
CA THR A 389 6.88 -10.10 14.57
C THR A 389 5.74 -9.62 13.67
N GLU A 390 5.38 -8.32 13.71
CA GLU A 390 4.37 -7.75 12.79
C GLU A 390 4.85 -7.73 11.32
N ASP A 391 6.13 -7.45 11.10
CA ASP A 391 6.77 -7.60 9.78
C ASP A 391 6.62 -9.03 9.25
N THR A 392 6.88 -10.03 10.09
CA THR A 392 6.74 -11.44 9.73
C THR A 392 5.28 -11.78 9.41
N GLU A 393 4.31 -11.29 10.19
CA GLU A 393 2.89 -11.48 9.87
C GLU A 393 2.57 -10.91 8.50
N ASN A 394 2.92 -9.64 8.25
CA ASN A 394 2.59 -8.97 7.00
C ASN A 394 3.27 -9.64 5.81
N TYR A 395 4.55 -10.00 5.93
CA TYR A 395 5.28 -10.74 4.92
C TYR A 395 4.59 -12.07 4.60
N GLN A 396 4.34 -12.90 5.62
CA GLN A 396 3.86 -14.26 5.43
C GLN A 396 2.38 -14.34 5.07
N THR A 397 1.56 -13.37 5.49
CA THR A 397 0.11 -13.45 5.31
C THR A 397 -0.40 -12.60 4.16
N ARG A 398 0.26 -11.46 3.88
CA ARG A 398 -0.24 -10.44 2.93
C ARG A 398 0.76 -10.01 1.88
N GLY A 399 2.03 -10.37 2.00
CA GLY A 399 3.10 -9.83 1.16
C GLY A 399 3.82 -10.91 0.36
N PHE A 400 5.13 -10.96 0.56
CA PHE A 400 6.09 -11.75 -0.20
C PHE A 400 6.24 -13.20 0.29
N GLY A 401 5.35 -13.64 1.18
CA GLY A 401 5.25 -15.01 1.66
C GLY A 401 4.79 -15.99 0.59
N PRO A 402 3.89 -16.95 0.90
CA PRO A 402 3.42 -17.90 -0.10
C PRO A 402 2.79 -17.21 -1.30
N ALA A 403 2.96 -17.79 -2.49
CA ALA A 403 2.44 -17.25 -3.75
C ALA A 403 0.95 -16.90 -3.65
N SER A 404 0.16 -17.75 -2.97
CA SER A 404 -1.28 -17.54 -2.74
C SER A 404 -1.63 -16.22 -2.03
N SER A 405 -0.73 -15.67 -1.22
CA SER A 405 -0.97 -14.38 -0.56
C SER A 405 -0.99 -13.25 -1.57
N LYS A 406 -0.05 -13.15 -2.51
CA LYS A 406 -0.05 -12.08 -3.52
C LYS A 406 -0.98 -12.35 -4.70
N GLU A 407 -1.12 -13.62 -5.09
CA GLU A 407 -1.94 -14.07 -6.24
C GLU A 407 -3.44 -13.80 -6.06
N VAL A 408 -3.93 -13.69 -4.82
CA VAL A 408 -5.31 -13.30 -4.54
C VAL A 408 -5.68 -11.92 -5.11
N MET A 409 -4.68 -11.08 -5.43
CA MET A 409 -4.86 -9.77 -6.06
C MET A 409 -4.84 -9.80 -7.60
N ALA A 410 -4.72 -10.96 -8.24
CA ALA A 410 -4.79 -11.09 -9.70
C ALA A 410 -6.07 -10.50 -10.33
N PRO A 411 -7.28 -10.60 -9.72
CA PRO A 411 -8.47 -9.92 -10.23
C PRO A 411 -8.33 -8.40 -10.32
N PHE A 412 -7.72 -7.77 -9.32
CA PHE A 412 -7.45 -6.33 -9.33
C PHE A 412 -6.49 -5.95 -10.46
N LEU A 413 -5.41 -6.74 -10.64
CA LEU A 413 -4.44 -6.48 -11.71
C LEU A 413 -5.07 -6.59 -13.12
N ARG A 414 -5.94 -7.59 -13.32
CA ARG A 414 -6.72 -7.73 -14.56
C ARG A 414 -7.67 -6.55 -14.76
N HIS A 415 -8.38 -6.12 -13.71
CA HIS A 415 -9.25 -4.95 -13.77
C HIS A 415 -8.46 -3.69 -14.19
N LEU A 416 -7.34 -3.41 -13.54
CA LEU A 416 -6.45 -2.28 -13.88
C LEU A 416 -5.99 -2.35 -15.34
N THR A 417 -5.59 -3.54 -15.80
CA THR A 417 -5.19 -3.76 -17.20
C THR A 417 -6.33 -3.46 -18.16
N GLN A 418 -7.54 -3.94 -17.88
CA GLN A 418 -8.72 -3.69 -18.70
C GLN A 418 -9.11 -2.21 -18.75
N ARG A 419 -8.93 -1.46 -17.64
CA ARG A 419 -9.15 0.00 -17.61
C ARG A 419 -8.17 0.71 -18.53
N MET A 420 -6.88 0.35 -18.48
CA MET A 420 -5.87 0.87 -19.41
C MET A 420 -6.18 0.52 -20.87
N GLU A 421 -6.62 -0.72 -21.16
CA GLU A 421 -7.00 -1.17 -22.51
C GLU A 421 -8.15 -0.36 -23.10
N LYS A 422 -9.25 -0.22 -22.33
CA LYS A 422 -10.44 0.54 -22.77
C LYS A 422 -10.09 1.98 -23.13
N ARG A 423 -9.03 2.55 -22.55
CA ARG A 423 -8.54 3.89 -22.91
C ARG A 423 -7.77 3.92 -24.23
N GLY A 424 -6.95 2.91 -24.52
CA GLY A 424 -5.98 2.89 -25.62
C GLY A 424 -6.50 2.63 -27.03
N GLY A 425 -7.81 2.74 -27.27
CA GLY A 425 -8.45 2.20 -28.48
C GLY A 425 -9.01 3.20 -29.50
N GLY A 426 -8.74 4.51 -29.40
CA GLY A 426 -9.32 5.47 -30.35
C GLY A 426 -8.38 6.58 -30.78
N ALA A 427 -8.45 6.93 -32.07
CA ALA A 427 -7.63 7.93 -32.75
C ALA A 427 -7.92 9.39 -32.35
N GLU A 428 -8.57 9.63 -31.20
CA GLU A 428 -8.94 10.97 -30.77
C GLU A 428 -7.83 11.59 -29.91
N ALA A 429 -7.10 12.53 -30.52
CA ALA A 429 -6.12 13.38 -29.85
C ALA A 429 -6.71 14.22 -28.68
N GLN A 430 -8.03 14.29 -28.53
CA GLN A 430 -8.75 15.10 -27.52
C GLN A 430 -9.46 14.29 -26.43
N ARG A 431 -8.96 13.10 -26.11
CA ARG A 431 -9.51 12.27 -25.05
C ARG A 431 -9.13 12.84 -23.66
N PRO A 432 -10.09 13.04 -22.73
CA PRO A 432 -9.78 13.51 -21.37
C PRO A 432 -8.82 12.59 -20.62
N LEU A 433 -8.04 13.10 -19.68
CA LEU A 433 -7.29 12.24 -18.78
C LEU A 433 -8.25 11.37 -17.96
N MET A 434 -7.97 10.08 -17.80
CA MET A 434 -8.77 9.19 -16.96
C MET A 434 -8.03 8.90 -15.65
N ILE A 435 -8.68 9.13 -14.51
CA ILE A 435 -8.13 8.93 -13.17
C ILE A 435 -9.01 7.93 -12.41
N ASP A 436 -8.48 6.76 -12.10
CA ASP A 436 -9.14 5.77 -11.25
C ASP A 436 -8.54 5.81 -9.84
N LEU A 437 -9.36 6.03 -8.83
CA LEU A 437 -8.97 6.11 -7.43
C LEU A 437 -9.55 4.92 -6.65
N PHE A 438 -8.68 4.10 -6.05
CA PHE A 438 -9.05 2.93 -5.27
C PHE A 438 -8.62 3.11 -3.81
N PHE A 439 -9.57 3.22 -2.88
CA PHE A 439 -9.31 3.34 -1.45
C PHE A 439 -9.52 2.00 -0.74
N ALA A 440 -8.44 1.46 -0.17
CA ALA A 440 -8.40 0.10 0.35
C ALA A 440 -7.60 -0.02 1.67
N HIS A 441 -7.26 -1.25 2.03
CA HIS A 441 -6.49 -1.58 3.24
C HIS A 441 -5.04 -1.94 2.92
N ASP A 442 -4.21 -2.02 3.96
CA ASP A 442 -2.86 -2.59 3.86
C ASP A 442 -2.86 -4.00 3.25
N SER A 443 -3.86 -4.80 3.61
CA SER A 443 -4.12 -6.14 3.05
C SER A 443 -4.47 -6.14 1.56
N THR A 444 -4.57 -4.99 0.91
CA THR A 444 -4.82 -4.86 -0.52
C THR A 444 -3.59 -4.27 -1.20
N VAL A 445 -3.06 -3.17 -0.65
CA VAL A 445 -1.89 -2.46 -1.22
C VAL A 445 -0.64 -3.34 -1.20
N LEU A 446 -0.28 -3.89 -0.04
CA LEU A 446 0.95 -4.69 0.12
C LEU A 446 1.01 -5.91 -0.83
N PRO A 447 -0.05 -6.72 -0.98
CA PRO A 447 -0.03 -7.84 -1.90
C PRO A 447 0.00 -7.43 -3.38
N VAL A 448 -0.60 -6.29 -3.76
CA VAL A 448 -0.46 -5.77 -5.13
C VAL A 448 1.00 -5.36 -5.38
N VAL A 449 1.63 -4.66 -4.44
CA VAL A 449 3.06 -4.30 -4.51
C VAL A 449 3.93 -5.56 -4.63
N ALA A 450 3.61 -6.61 -3.87
CA ALA A 450 4.32 -7.89 -3.93
C ALA A 450 4.05 -8.70 -5.21
N LEU A 451 2.82 -8.64 -5.76
CA LEU A 451 2.43 -9.29 -7.01
C LEU A 451 3.17 -8.68 -8.20
N LEU A 452 3.37 -7.36 -8.17
CA LEU A 452 4.08 -6.60 -9.20
C LEU A 452 5.61 -6.63 -9.05
N ASP A 453 6.14 -7.29 -8.02
CA ASP A 453 7.57 -7.33 -7.68
C ASP A 453 8.23 -5.93 -7.65
N LEU A 454 7.51 -4.92 -7.14
CA LEU A 454 7.98 -3.53 -7.16
C LEU A 454 9.04 -3.25 -6.10
N VAL A 455 9.03 -4.04 -5.03
CA VAL A 455 9.99 -3.93 -3.93
C VAL A 455 10.58 -5.30 -3.69
N ARG A 456 11.91 -5.43 -3.75
CA ARG A 456 12.59 -6.67 -3.41
C ARG A 456 12.87 -6.71 -1.92
N LEU A 457 12.01 -7.39 -1.18
CA LEU A 457 12.41 -7.88 0.13
C LEU A 457 13.34 -9.07 -0.07
N GLY A 458 14.48 -9.06 0.63
CA GLY A 458 15.35 -10.24 0.68
C GLY A 458 14.63 -11.45 1.29
N PRO A 459 15.34 -12.55 1.60
CA PRO A 459 14.75 -13.72 2.25
C PRO A 459 14.24 -13.45 3.68
N HIS A 460 14.41 -12.23 4.19
CA HIS A 460 14.07 -11.84 5.54
C HIS A 460 12.84 -10.91 5.55
N PRO A 461 11.90 -11.12 6.49
CA PRO A 461 10.67 -10.35 6.57
C PRO A 461 10.86 -8.90 7.05
N HIS A 462 12.07 -8.51 7.46
CA HIS A 462 12.34 -7.19 8.05
C HIS A 462 11.85 -6.04 7.16
N GLY A 463 11.08 -5.14 7.76
CA GLY A 463 10.53 -3.95 7.13
C GLY A 463 9.24 -4.17 6.33
N ALA A 464 8.65 -5.36 6.31
CA ALA A 464 7.42 -5.60 5.55
C ALA A 464 6.23 -4.74 6.03
N ALA A 465 6.10 -4.46 7.33
CA ALA A 465 5.12 -3.51 7.87
C ALA A 465 5.47 -2.08 7.48
N ARG A 466 6.77 -1.75 7.38
CA ARG A 466 7.28 -0.45 6.93
C ARG A 466 7.10 -0.22 5.43
N LEU A 467 6.93 -1.28 4.64
CA LEU A 467 6.65 -1.13 3.22
C LEU A 467 5.28 -0.53 2.97
N CYS A 468 4.29 -0.76 3.82
CA CYS A 468 2.93 -0.26 3.62
C CYS A 468 2.53 0.63 4.81
N PRO A 469 3.13 1.83 4.97
CA PRO A 469 2.76 2.77 6.03
C PRO A 469 1.33 3.27 5.85
N PHE A 470 0.81 4.01 6.83
CA PHE A 470 -0.48 4.69 6.67
C PHE A 470 -0.41 5.64 5.47
N SER A 471 -1.54 5.83 4.78
CA SER A 471 -1.61 6.64 3.56
C SER A 471 -0.72 6.17 2.39
N SER A 472 -0.16 4.95 2.47
CA SER A 472 0.64 4.40 1.36
C SER A 472 -0.16 4.23 0.09
N ARG A 473 0.50 4.43 -1.07
CA ARG A 473 -0.17 4.51 -2.36
C ARG A 473 0.70 3.99 -3.50
N LEU A 474 0.08 3.24 -4.41
CA LEU A 474 0.64 2.82 -5.69
C LEU A 474 -0.04 3.64 -6.80
N THR A 475 0.76 4.33 -7.61
CA THR A 475 0.29 5.06 -8.79
C THR A 475 0.79 4.38 -10.06
N VAL A 476 -0.11 4.15 -10.99
CA VAL A 476 0.15 3.58 -12.31
C VAL A 476 -0.26 4.60 -13.36
N GLU A 477 0.73 5.15 -14.06
CA GLU A 477 0.51 6.16 -15.10
C GLU A 477 0.76 5.55 -16.47
N ARG A 478 -0.15 5.74 -17.42
CA ARG A 478 0.07 5.40 -18.82
C ARG A 478 0.27 6.66 -19.64
N TRP A 479 1.44 6.76 -20.27
CA TRP A 479 1.78 7.84 -21.18
C TRP A 479 1.78 7.32 -22.61
N GLU A 480 1.08 8.01 -23.48
CA GLU A 480 0.99 7.71 -24.91
C GLU A 480 1.87 8.70 -25.67
N ARG A 481 2.66 8.26 -26.64
CA ARG A 481 3.37 9.20 -27.51
C ARG A 481 2.35 9.88 -28.43
N THR A 482 2.36 11.21 -28.43
CA THR A 482 1.66 11.97 -29.45
C THR A 482 2.52 11.91 -30.69
N SER A 483 1.97 11.37 -31.78
CA SER A 483 2.62 11.47 -33.09
C SER A 483 2.80 12.96 -33.37
N GLU A 484 4.05 13.43 -33.37
CA GLU A 484 4.36 14.66 -34.09
C GLU A 484 3.81 14.45 -35.49
N GLU A 485 3.03 15.42 -35.97
CA GLU A 485 2.51 15.42 -37.33
C GLU A 485 3.66 14.99 -38.23
N ASP A 486 3.56 13.78 -38.79
CA ASP A 486 4.42 13.34 -39.88
C ASP A 486 4.19 14.41 -40.94
N GLY A 487 5.04 15.43 -40.94
CA GLY A 487 4.89 16.61 -41.78
C GLY A 487 4.64 16.09 -43.18
N GLU A 488 3.48 16.45 -43.72
CA GLU A 488 2.99 15.98 -45.01
C GLU A 488 4.17 15.89 -45.97
N ALA A 489 4.67 14.69 -46.20
CA ALA A 489 5.65 14.45 -47.25
C ALA A 489 4.88 14.77 -48.51
N GLY A 490 5.14 15.95 -49.07
CA GLY A 490 4.42 16.53 -50.19
C GLY A 490 4.17 15.48 -51.26
N ASP A 491 2.89 15.25 -51.52
CA ASP A 491 2.37 14.32 -52.50
C ASP A 491 2.53 14.92 -53.92
N GLU A 492 3.77 15.26 -54.28
CA GLU A 492 4.16 15.54 -55.66
C GLU A 492 4.72 14.24 -56.28
N ASP A 493 4.20 13.88 -57.45
CA ASP A 493 4.55 12.74 -58.30
C ASP A 493 3.91 11.37 -58.01
N LYS A 494 2.59 11.26 -58.22
CA LYS A 494 1.95 9.99 -58.65
C LYS A 494 0.92 10.16 -59.76
N GLU A 495 1.40 10.47 -60.96
CA GLU A 495 0.68 10.19 -62.20
C GLU A 495 1.57 9.45 -63.20
N ALA A 496 1.82 8.15 -62.94
CA ALA A 496 2.20 7.21 -64.00
C ALA A 496 2.00 5.74 -63.58
N SER A 497 1.42 4.97 -64.52
CA SER A 497 1.44 3.51 -64.62
C SER A 497 0.35 2.73 -63.88
N LEU A 498 -0.81 2.67 -64.54
CA LEU A 498 -2.00 1.92 -64.13
C LEU A 498 -2.03 0.46 -64.66
N GLU A 499 -0.95 -0.05 -65.24
CA GLU A 499 -0.94 -1.40 -65.88
C GLU A 499 0.00 -2.44 -65.25
N ARG A 500 0.84 -2.10 -64.27
CA ARG A 500 1.58 -3.10 -63.44
C ARG A 500 0.80 -3.60 -62.21
N ARG A 501 -0.49 -3.26 -62.13
CA ARG A 501 -1.32 -3.22 -60.91
C ARG A 501 -1.87 -4.55 -60.37
N SER A 502 -1.56 -5.72 -60.93
CA SER A 502 -2.14 -6.99 -60.43
C SER A 502 -1.17 -7.87 -59.63
N GLN A 503 0.07 -8.07 -60.09
CA GLN A 503 1.11 -8.77 -59.31
C GLN A 503 1.78 -7.86 -58.27
N SER A 504 1.99 -6.59 -58.62
CA SER A 504 2.43 -5.57 -57.66
C SER A 504 1.43 -5.41 -56.52
N LEU A 505 0.13 -5.62 -56.72
CA LEU A 505 -0.87 -5.44 -55.65
C LEU A 505 -0.75 -6.49 -54.54
N ILE A 506 -0.34 -7.72 -54.86
CA ILE A 506 -0.16 -8.77 -53.85
C ILE A 506 1.15 -8.52 -53.09
N GLU A 507 2.26 -8.25 -53.78
CA GLU A 507 3.54 -7.90 -53.14
C GLU A 507 3.45 -6.59 -52.35
N HIS A 508 2.72 -5.59 -52.86
CA HIS A 508 2.47 -4.32 -52.17
C HIS A 508 1.46 -4.48 -51.04
N LYS A 509 0.52 -5.43 -51.10
CA LYS A 509 -0.32 -5.77 -49.94
C LYS A 509 0.46 -6.55 -48.89
N LEU A 510 1.36 -7.46 -49.27
CA LEU A 510 2.21 -8.20 -48.34
C LEU A 510 3.26 -7.28 -47.71
N ALA A 511 3.89 -6.43 -48.51
CA ALA A 511 4.78 -5.36 -48.04
C ALA A 511 4.00 -4.36 -47.20
N ALA A 512 2.79 -3.93 -47.58
CA ALA A 512 1.97 -3.07 -46.72
C ALA A 512 1.48 -3.77 -45.45
N ILE A 513 1.33 -5.10 -45.43
CA ILE A 513 1.03 -5.86 -44.21
C ILE A 513 2.28 -5.98 -43.34
N GLN A 514 3.45 -6.26 -43.91
CA GLN A 514 4.72 -6.31 -43.20
C GLN A 514 5.16 -4.94 -42.70
N ASP A 515 4.91 -3.89 -43.49
CA ASP A 515 5.14 -2.50 -43.15
C ASP A 515 4.09 -2.01 -42.17
N ARG A 516 2.81 -2.41 -42.27
CA ARG A 516 1.84 -2.21 -41.18
C ARG A 516 2.23 -2.97 -39.92
N GLN A 517 2.79 -4.16 -40.01
CA GLN A 517 3.31 -4.90 -38.85
C GLN A 517 4.57 -4.22 -38.29
N GLY A 518 5.42 -3.64 -39.14
CA GLY A 518 6.58 -2.84 -38.76
C GLY A 518 6.20 -1.50 -38.13
N VAL A 519 5.17 -0.83 -38.66
CA VAL A 519 4.57 0.41 -38.16
C VAL A 519 3.76 0.15 -36.90
N ILE A 520 3.07 -0.99 -36.76
CA ILE A 520 2.43 -1.38 -35.49
C ILE A 520 3.49 -1.70 -34.44
N LYS A 521 4.58 -2.39 -34.81
CA LYS A 521 5.73 -2.61 -33.91
C LYS A 521 6.46 -1.31 -33.54
N ASN A 522 6.60 -0.37 -34.47
CA ASN A 522 7.21 0.96 -34.22
C ASN A 522 6.26 1.92 -33.50
N ARG A 523 4.94 1.83 -33.68
CA ARG A 523 3.93 2.59 -32.90
C ARG A 523 3.78 2.04 -31.48
N GLN A 524 3.87 0.72 -31.30
CA GLN A 524 3.95 0.09 -29.98
C GLN A 524 5.25 0.43 -29.24
N ALA A 525 6.31 0.81 -29.95
CA ALA A 525 7.59 1.22 -29.38
C ALA A 525 7.60 2.64 -28.75
N SER A 526 6.46 3.15 -28.28
CA SER A 526 6.40 4.52 -27.75
C SER A 526 5.33 4.85 -26.70
N ASP A 527 4.58 3.88 -26.22
CA ASP A 527 3.79 4.06 -24.99
C ASP A 527 4.66 3.69 -23.80
N ARG A 528 4.50 4.35 -22.65
CA ARG A 528 5.15 3.91 -21.41
C ARG A 528 4.17 3.78 -20.27
N ILE A 529 4.43 2.82 -19.39
CA ILE A 529 3.74 2.70 -18.10
C ILE A 529 4.75 3.01 -17.00
N VAL A 530 4.40 3.97 -16.14
CA VAL A 530 5.22 4.44 -15.02
C VAL A 530 4.56 3.98 -13.72
N LEU A 531 5.33 3.29 -12.88
CA LEU A 531 4.88 2.78 -11.58
C LEU A 531 5.59 3.56 -10.47
N ARG A 532 4.80 4.23 -9.64
CA ARG A 532 5.28 4.96 -8.48
C ARG A 532 4.70 4.39 -7.20
N TYR A 533 5.49 4.35 -6.14
CA TYR A 533 5.03 3.94 -4.82
C TYR A 533 5.43 4.98 -3.78
N ASN A 534 4.45 5.54 -3.07
CA ASN A 534 4.65 6.67 -2.16
C ASN A 534 5.46 7.81 -2.80
N GLY A 535 5.13 8.17 -4.04
CA GLY A 535 5.82 9.21 -4.81
C GLY A 535 7.13 8.77 -5.49
N LEU A 536 7.78 7.70 -4.99
CA LEU A 536 9.03 7.19 -5.55
C LEU A 536 8.80 6.44 -6.87
N LEU A 537 9.56 6.81 -7.90
CA LEU A 537 9.58 6.08 -9.17
C LEU A 537 10.24 4.71 -8.96
N LEU A 538 9.48 3.63 -9.14
CA LEU A 538 9.99 2.26 -8.97
C LEU A 538 10.31 1.58 -10.30
N LYS A 539 9.47 1.77 -11.32
CA LYS A 539 9.62 1.06 -12.60
C LYS A 539 8.99 1.84 -13.75
N THR A 540 9.65 1.82 -14.89
CA THR A 540 9.11 2.29 -16.18
C THR A 540 9.12 1.11 -17.16
N ILE A 541 8.04 0.96 -17.93
CA ILE A 541 7.85 -0.08 -18.94
C ILE A 541 7.68 0.63 -20.29
N GLU A 542 8.65 0.52 -21.19
CA GLU A 542 8.79 1.36 -22.39
C GLU A 542 8.01 0.85 -23.63
N GLY A 543 7.41 -0.34 -23.55
CA GLY A 543 6.49 -0.91 -24.53
C GLY A 543 5.01 -0.80 -24.12
N GLY A 544 4.73 0.06 -23.15
CA GLY A 544 3.40 0.40 -22.67
C GLY A 544 2.59 -0.82 -22.26
N LEU A 545 1.33 -0.86 -22.71
CA LEU A 545 0.37 -1.88 -22.30
C LEU A 545 0.69 -3.28 -22.83
N ALA A 546 1.37 -3.38 -23.98
CA ALA A 546 1.78 -4.66 -24.53
C ALA A 546 2.87 -5.31 -23.66
N GLU A 547 3.93 -4.57 -23.37
CA GLU A 547 5.02 -5.03 -22.50
C GLU A 547 4.53 -5.23 -21.05
N TRP A 548 3.62 -4.41 -20.54
CA TRP A 548 2.98 -4.64 -19.24
C TRP A 548 2.34 -6.02 -19.13
N LYS A 549 1.61 -6.45 -20.16
CA LYS A 549 0.98 -7.77 -20.19
C LYS A 549 1.99 -8.90 -20.27
N GLU A 550 3.10 -8.68 -20.96
CA GLU A 550 4.19 -9.65 -21.05
C GLU A 550 4.91 -9.79 -19.70
N VAL A 551 5.31 -8.66 -19.11
CA VAL A 551 6.01 -8.59 -17.82
C VAL A 551 5.18 -9.20 -16.70
N TYR A 552 3.86 -9.03 -16.72
CA TYR A 552 2.95 -9.54 -15.69
C TYR A 552 2.05 -10.67 -16.20
N ALA A 553 2.47 -11.40 -17.25
CA ALA A 553 1.67 -12.46 -17.87
C ALA A 553 1.24 -13.52 -16.85
N ASP A 554 2.17 -14.02 -16.04
CA ASP A 554 1.90 -15.04 -15.02
C ASP A 554 0.84 -14.55 -14.03
N ALA A 555 1.00 -13.33 -13.50
CA ALA A 555 0.06 -12.73 -12.56
C ALA A 555 -1.33 -12.50 -13.18
N LEU A 556 -1.39 -12.19 -14.48
CA LEU A 556 -2.65 -12.00 -15.22
C LEU A 556 -3.35 -13.32 -15.58
N LEU A 557 -2.62 -14.43 -15.65
CA LEU A 557 -3.16 -15.76 -15.95
C LEU A 557 -3.68 -16.50 -14.72
N VAL A 558 -3.28 -16.09 -13.52
CA VAL A 558 -3.76 -16.66 -12.25
C VAL A 558 -5.29 -16.56 -12.16
N ARG A 559 -5.95 -17.73 -12.05
CA ARG A 559 -7.39 -17.80 -11.81
C ARG A 559 -7.67 -17.74 -10.33
N HIS A 560 -8.51 -16.77 -9.91
CA HIS A 560 -8.87 -16.58 -8.51
C HIS A 560 -9.46 -17.85 -7.85
N GLU A 561 -10.18 -18.66 -8.62
CA GLU A 561 -10.75 -19.94 -8.18
C GLU A 561 -9.66 -20.96 -7.78
N GLU A 562 -8.53 -20.98 -8.51
CA GLU A 562 -7.38 -21.84 -8.21
C GLU A 562 -6.66 -21.40 -6.93
N VAL A 563 -6.64 -20.08 -6.67
CA VAL A 563 -6.04 -19.53 -5.46
C VAL A 563 -6.93 -19.81 -4.25
N CYS A 564 -8.24 -19.57 -4.37
CA CYS A 564 -9.13 -19.55 -3.22
C CYS A 564 -9.81 -20.90 -2.91
N ASN A 565 -9.74 -21.89 -3.79
CA ASN A 565 -10.43 -23.18 -3.66
C ASN A 565 -11.95 -23.02 -3.44
N VAL A 566 -12.55 -21.99 -4.02
CA VAL A 566 -13.99 -21.71 -3.94
C VAL A 566 -14.50 -21.47 -5.37
N PRO A 567 -15.60 -22.12 -5.81
CA PRO A 567 -16.23 -21.83 -7.09
C PRO A 567 -16.62 -20.34 -7.19
N ALA A 568 -16.48 -19.70 -8.35
CA ALA A 568 -16.86 -18.28 -8.51
C ALA A 568 -18.29 -17.96 -8.06
N SER A 569 -19.21 -18.93 -8.16
CA SER A 569 -20.60 -18.79 -7.70
C SER A 569 -20.76 -18.62 -6.18
N GLN A 570 -19.74 -18.96 -5.39
CA GLN A 570 -19.73 -18.84 -3.92
C GLN A 570 -18.84 -17.69 -3.41
N LEU A 571 -18.07 -17.04 -4.29
CA LEU A 571 -17.12 -15.98 -3.91
C LEU A 571 -17.75 -14.60 -3.71
N TYR A 572 -19.01 -14.43 -4.14
CA TYR A 572 -19.78 -13.20 -4.01
C TYR A 572 -21.13 -13.51 -3.32
N PRO A 573 -21.14 -13.77 -2.01
CA PRO A 573 -22.40 -13.85 -1.27
C PRO A 573 -23.14 -12.52 -1.39
N SER A 574 -24.47 -12.57 -1.34
CA SER A 574 -25.31 -11.38 -1.29
C SER A 574 -24.82 -10.49 -0.12
N PRO A 575 -24.73 -9.16 -0.29
CA PRO A 575 -24.15 -8.23 0.71
C PRO A 575 -24.77 -8.29 2.12
N ASN A 576 -25.85 -9.03 2.32
CA ASN A 576 -26.56 -9.16 3.60
C ASN A 576 -26.02 -10.27 4.54
N GLU A 577 -25.03 -11.08 4.16
CA GLU A 577 -24.63 -12.28 4.94
C GLU A 577 -23.31 -12.19 5.74
N VAL A 578 -22.60 -11.04 5.76
CA VAL A 578 -21.20 -10.98 6.25
C VAL A 578 -21.01 -10.19 7.57
N GLU A 579 -22.07 -9.73 8.24
CA GLU A 579 -21.91 -8.81 9.38
C GLU A 579 -21.62 -9.42 10.76
N GLU A 580 -21.78 -10.73 11.01
CA GLU A 580 -21.80 -11.21 12.42
C GLU A 580 -20.51 -11.83 13.00
N ASP A 581 -19.43 -12.07 12.23
CA ASP A 581 -18.31 -12.90 12.74
C ASP A 581 -16.87 -12.32 12.61
N LEU A 582 -16.67 -11.01 12.83
CA LEU A 582 -15.32 -10.38 12.89
C LEU A 582 -15.07 -9.45 14.08
#